data_AF-A0A1D2M1C2-F1
#
_entry.id   AF-A0A1D2M1C2-F1
#
_cell.length_a   1.000
_cell.length_b   1.000
_cell.length_c   1.000
_cell.angle_alpha   90.00
_cell.angle_beta   90.00
_cell.angle_gamma   90.00
#
_symmetry.space_group_name_H-M   'P 1'
#
loop_
_entity.id
_entity.type
_entity.pdbx_description
1 polymer ?
#
loop_
_entity_poly.entity_id
_entity_poly.type
_entity_poly.pdbx_seq_one_letter_code
_entity_poly.pdbx_strand_id
1 'polypeptide(L)'
;MRIHFGQNARSCSFRQYDFETEENFRRYGAADPPRYNLAEFRLQFIFFWGEQDAMVSPPDIQRLANDLSPAALRAVIRVNDDTFQHLDFLVARDAKVLVYEHCLP
;
A
#
# COMPACT_ATOMS: atom_id res chain seq x y z
N MET A 1 6.92 11.44 -10.03
CA MET A 1 6.25 10.20 -9.55
C MET A 1 7.18 8.99 -9.53
N ARG A 2 7.81 8.59 -10.65
CA ARG A 2 8.72 7.41 -10.70
C ARG A 2 9.91 7.44 -9.74
N ILE A 3 10.56 8.60 -9.58
CA ILE A 3 11.73 8.74 -8.68
C ILE A 3 11.34 8.50 -7.22
N HIS A 4 10.15 8.97 -6.82
CA HIS A 4 9.67 8.79 -5.45
C HIS A 4 9.37 7.32 -5.11
N PHE A 5 8.75 6.58 -6.04
CA PHE A 5 8.55 5.13 -5.86
C PHE A 5 9.88 4.40 -5.68
N GLY A 6 10.91 4.78 -6.46
CA GLY A 6 12.27 4.26 -6.29
C GLY A 6 12.86 4.57 -4.91
N GLN A 7 12.64 5.78 -4.37
CA GLN A 7 13.05 6.13 -3.02
C GLN A 7 12.37 5.24 -1.97
N ASN A 8 11.06 5.07 -2.05
CA ASN A 8 10.30 4.24 -1.10
C ASN A 8 10.73 2.78 -1.16
N ALA A 9 10.96 2.24 -2.36
CA ALA A 9 11.48 0.89 -2.56
C ALA A 9 12.88 0.73 -1.96
N ARG A 10 13.77 1.71 -2.15
CA ARG A 10 15.13 1.68 -1.59
C ARG A 10 15.14 1.81 -0.07
N SER A 11 14.29 2.67 0.49
CA SER A 11 14.25 2.92 1.94
C SER A 11 13.36 1.95 2.71
N CYS A 12 12.61 1.09 2.03
CA CYS A 12 11.59 0.21 2.62
C CYS A 12 10.63 0.98 3.57
N SER A 13 10.23 2.19 3.18
CA SER A 13 9.49 3.12 4.04
C SER A 13 8.47 3.93 3.25
N PHE A 14 7.27 4.06 3.81
CA PHE A 14 6.24 4.95 3.28
C PHE A 14 6.40 6.34 3.91
N ARG A 15 7.10 7.22 3.19
CA ARG A 15 7.50 8.55 3.66
C ARG A 15 7.40 9.58 2.53
N GLN A 16 7.52 10.86 2.88
CA GLN A 16 7.52 11.93 1.90
C GLN A 16 8.74 11.86 0.95
N TYR A 17 8.72 12.66 -0.12
CA TYR A 17 9.81 12.70 -1.10
C TYR A 17 11.13 13.11 -0.44
N ASP A 18 12.20 12.39 -0.77
CA ASP A 18 13.53 12.70 -0.26
C ASP A 18 14.21 13.70 -1.21
N PHE A 19 14.38 14.94 -0.78
CA PHE A 19 14.98 16.02 -1.56
C PHE A 19 16.51 16.16 -1.31
N GLU A 20 17.12 15.20 -0.61
CA GLU A 20 18.46 15.32 -0.02
C GLU A 20 18.51 16.27 1.19
N THR A 21 19.52 16.11 2.03
CA THR A 21 19.58 16.69 3.40
C THR A 21 19.28 18.20 3.48
N GLU A 22 19.91 19.02 2.65
CA GLU A 22 19.78 20.48 2.71
C GLU A 22 18.33 20.92 2.42
N GLU A 23 17.75 20.36 1.37
CA GLU A 23 16.40 20.70 0.94
C GLU A 23 15.33 20.04 1.84
N ASN A 24 15.61 18.85 2.40
CA ASN A 24 14.78 18.24 3.43
C ASN A 24 14.72 19.11 4.68
N PHE A 25 15.83 19.70 5.14
CA PHE A 25 15.79 20.64 6.27
C PHE A 25 14.94 21.87 5.94
N ARG A 26 15.08 22.43 4.72
CA ARG A 26 14.29 23.60 4.29
C ARG A 26 12.79 23.31 4.24
N ARG A 27 12.39 22.08 3.87
CA ARG A 27 10.99 21.69 3.68
C ARG A 27 10.34 21.07 4.92
N TYR A 28 11.10 20.26 5.65
CA TYR A 28 10.60 19.37 6.70
C TYR A 28 11.17 19.69 8.08
N GLY A 29 12.23 20.50 8.16
CA GLY A 29 12.94 20.77 9.41
C GLY A 29 13.77 19.58 9.91
N ALA A 30 13.99 18.57 9.08
CA ALA A 30 14.75 17.36 9.40
C ALA A 30 15.61 16.92 8.20
N ALA A 31 16.70 16.20 8.48
CA ALA A 31 17.58 15.66 7.45
C ALA A 31 16.89 14.61 6.57
N ASP A 32 16.02 13.80 7.17
CA ASP A 32 15.24 12.76 6.52
C ASP A 32 13.79 13.20 6.30
N PRO A 33 13.14 12.76 5.21
CA PRO A 33 11.73 13.02 5.00
C PRO A 33 10.87 12.28 6.03
N PRO A 34 9.81 12.91 6.56
CA PRO A 34 8.96 12.31 7.58
C PRO A 34 8.13 11.15 7.01
N ARG A 35 7.88 10.13 7.85
CA ARG A 35 6.96 9.02 7.55
C ARG A 35 5.51 9.48 7.61
N TYR A 36 4.64 8.84 6.83
CA TYR A 36 3.20 9.03 6.97
C TYR A 36 2.69 8.25 8.20
N ASN A 37 1.93 8.92 9.07
CA ASN A 37 1.35 8.27 10.25
C ASN A 37 0.03 7.55 9.90
N LEU A 38 0.15 6.30 9.48
CA LEU A 38 -1.00 5.48 9.09
C LEU A 38 -1.88 5.07 10.29
N ALA A 39 -1.37 5.15 11.52
CA ALA A 39 -2.13 4.83 12.73
C ALA A 39 -3.24 5.86 13.03
N GLU A 40 -3.16 7.06 12.47
CA GLU A 40 -4.18 8.10 12.65
C GLU A 40 -5.38 7.94 11.72
N PHE A 41 -5.32 7.03 10.74
CA PHE A 41 -6.46 6.79 9.85
C PHE A 41 -7.64 6.19 10.61
N ARG A 42 -8.82 6.79 10.37
CA ARG A 42 -10.11 6.40 10.98
C ARG A 42 -11.04 5.66 10.02
N LEU A 43 -10.62 5.49 8.77
CA LEU A 43 -11.35 4.75 7.75
C LEU A 43 -11.16 3.25 7.96
N GLN A 44 -12.16 2.46 7.54
CA GLN A 44 -12.08 1.01 7.52
C GLN A 44 -11.49 0.54 6.19
N PHE A 45 -10.47 -0.30 6.25
CA PHE A 45 -9.78 -0.85 5.09
C PHE A 45 -10.01 -2.35 4.97
N ILE A 46 -10.23 -2.81 3.74
CA ILE A 46 -10.11 -4.21 3.34
C ILE A 46 -9.02 -4.23 2.28
N PHE A 47 -8.00 -5.06 2.47
CA PHE A 47 -6.92 -5.24 1.50
C PHE A 47 -7.14 -6.52 0.71
N PHE A 48 -7.18 -6.42 -0.61
CA PHE A 48 -7.17 -7.56 -1.52
C PHE A 48 -5.80 -7.72 -2.16
N TRP A 49 -5.38 -8.95 -2.40
CA TRP A 49 -4.10 -9.22 -3.05
C TRP A 49 -4.10 -10.49 -3.90
N GLY A 50 -3.38 -10.45 -5.01
CA GLY A 50 -3.24 -11.56 -5.95
C GLY A 50 -1.89 -12.25 -5.79
N GLU A 51 -1.87 -13.58 -5.99
CA GLU A 51 -0.65 -14.38 -5.82
C GLU A 51 0.45 -14.02 -6.83
N GLN A 52 0.06 -13.62 -8.05
CA GLN A 52 1.00 -13.27 -9.13
C GLN A 52 1.11 -11.76 -9.36
N ASP A 53 0.76 -10.96 -8.36
CA ASP A 53 0.97 -9.51 -8.41
C ASP A 53 2.47 -9.18 -8.31
N ALA A 54 3.08 -8.84 -9.45
CA ALA A 54 4.48 -8.47 -9.54
C ALA A 54 4.81 -7.06 -8.99
N MET A 55 3.79 -6.26 -8.65
CA MET A 55 3.95 -4.90 -8.14
C MET A 55 3.75 -4.80 -6.63
N VAL A 56 2.91 -5.66 -6.06
CA VAL A 56 2.57 -5.65 -4.63
C VAL A 56 2.77 -7.05 -4.05
N SER A 57 3.77 -7.20 -3.19
CA SER A 57 4.07 -8.49 -2.56
C SER A 57 3.26 -8.70 -1.27
N PRO A 58 2.96 -9.95 -0.87
CA PRO A 58 2.30 -10.22 0.42
C PRO A 58 3.02 -9.62 1.64
N PRO A 59 4.37 -9.62 1.71
CA PRO A 59 5.09 -8.90 2.76
C PRO A 59 4.82 -7.39 2.81
N ASP A 60 4.66 -6.71 1.67
CA ASP A 60 4.35 -5.27 1.64
C ASP A 60 2.96 -4.99 2.21
N ILE A 61 2.01 -5.87 1.93
CA ILE A 61 0.65 -5.79 2.47
C ILE A 61 0.65 -6.00 3.97
N GLN A 62 1.42 -6.98 4.46
CA GLN A 62 1.55 -7.20 5.90
C GLN A 62 2.18 -5.99 6.60
N ARG A 63 3.19 -5.35 5.99
CA ARG A 63 3.77 -4.12 6.52
C ARG A 63 2.76 -2.99 6.57
N LEU A 64 2.00 -2.78 5.48
CA LEU A 64 0.95 -1.76 5.42
C LEU A 64 -0.14 -2.00 6.47
N ALA A 65 -0.58 -3.25 6.61
CA ALA A 65 -1.56 -3.68 7.61
C ALA A 65 -1.08 -3.41 9.04
N ASN A 66 0.21 -3.62 9.32
CA ASN A 66 0.80 -3.39 10.64
C ASN A 66 1.00 -1.90 10.97
N ASP A 67 1.17 -1.05 9.97
CA ASP A 67 1.31 0.41 10.16
C ASP A 67 -0.06 1.09 10.42
N LEU A 68 -1.18 0.43 10.09
CA LEU A 68 -2.53 0.91 10.41
C LEU A 68 -2.89 0.69 11.89
N SER A 69 -3.85 1.47 12.39
CA SER A 69 -4.46 1.16 13.68
C SER A 69 -5.25 -0.16 13.60
N PRO A 70 -5.30 -0.96 14.67
CA PRO A 70 -6.09 -2.20 14.67
C PRO A 70 -7.58 -1.98 14.39
N ALA A 71 -8.09 -0.79 14.73
CA ALA A 71 -9.47 -0.42 14.46
C ALA A 71 -9.71 -0.05 12.99
N ALA A 72 -8.68 0.25 12.21
CA ALA A 72 -8.81 0.64 10.80
C ALA A 72 -8.75 -0.56 9.84
N LEU A 73 -8.18 -1.70 10.24
CA LEU A 73 -8.05 -2.87 9.36
C LEU A 73 -9.19 -3.87 9.61
N ARG A 74 -10.06 -4.05 8.61
CA ARG A 74 -11.17 -5.01 8.69
C ARG A 74 -10.79 -6.41 8.21
N ALA A 75 -10.04 -6.51 7.11
CA ALA A 75 -9.61 -7.79 6.55
C ALA A 75 -8.43 -7.64 5.60
N VAL A 76 -7.65 -8.71 5.46
CA VAL A 76 -6.66 -8.93 4.40
C VAL A 76 -7.05 -10.21 3.68
N ILE A 77 -7.40 -10.11 2.41
CA ILE A 77 -8.04 -11.17 1.63
C ILE A 77 -7.14 -11.48 0.43
N ARG A 78 -6.65 -12.73 0.37
CA ARG A 78 -6.05 -13.27 -0.84
C ARG A 78 -7.17 -13.55 -1.84
N VAL A 79 -7.04 -13.03 -3.05
CA VAL A 79 -7.97 -13.36 -4.13
C VAL A 79 -7.88 -14.86 -4.42
N ASN A 80 -9.03 -15.53 -4.53
CA ASN A 80 -9.09 -16.98 -4.73
C ASN A 80 -8.84 -17.37 -6.20
N ASP A 81 -7.68 -16.95 -6.71
CA ASP A 81 -7.13 -17.27 -8.02
C ASP A 81 -5.60 -17.15 -7.94
N ASP A 82 -4.91 -18.27 -8.13
CA ASP A 82 -3.44 -18.35 -8.06
C ASP A 82 -2.74 -17.64 -9.23
N THR A 83 -3.49 -17.19 -10.24
CA THR A 83 -2.99 -16.44 -11.40
C THR A 83 -3.28 -14.95 -11.35
N PHE A 84 -4.04 -14.50 -10.35
CA PHE A 84 -4.48 -13.12 -10.22
C PHE A 84 -3.28 -12.17 -10.05
N GLN A 85 -3.18 -11.20 -10.94
CA GLN A 85 -2.09 -10.22 -11.02
C GLN A 85 -2.59 -8.78 -10.85
N HIS A 86 -1.68 -7.82 -10.87
CA HIS A 86 -1.98 -6.42 -10.54
C HIS A 86 -3.11 -5.80 -11.38
N LEU A 87 -3.14 -6.08 -12.68
CA LEU A 87 -4.12 -5.47 -13.59
C LEU A 87 -5.50 -6.14 -13.48
N ASP A 88 -5.58 -7.36 -12.97
CA ASP A 88 -6.82 -8.13 -12.90
C ASP A 88 -7.83 -7.49 -11.95
N PHE A 89 -7.36 -6.76 -10.92
CA PHE A 89 -8.19 -5.90 -10.07
C PHE A 89 -9.00 -4.85 -10.83
N LEU A 90 -8.64 -4.56 -12.09
CA LEU A 90 -9.34 -3.60 -12.94
C LEU A 90 -10.05 -4.28 -14.11
N VAL A 91 -9.42 -5.29 -14.74
CA VAL A 91 -9.84 -5.78 -16.07
C VAL A 91 -10.27 -7.25 -16.11
N ALA A 92 -10.05 -8.03 -15.05
CA ALA A 92 -10.42 -9.44 -15.07
C ALA A 92 -11.94 -9.60 -15.16
N ARG A 93 -12.38 -10.57 -15.97
CA ARG A 93 -13.81 -10.78 -16.26
C ARG A 93 -14.60 -11.19 -15.00
N ASP A 94 -13.92 -11.87 -14.10
CA ASP A 94 -14.41 -12.40 -12.83
C ASP A 94 -14.05 -11.52 -11.62
N ALA A 95 -13.40 -10.36 -11.81
CA ALA A 95 -13.10 -9.40 -10.75
C ALA A 95 -14.34 -8.99 -9.93
N LYS A 96 -15.52 -9.00 -10.57
CA LYS A 96 -16.79 -8.77 -9.88
C LYS A 96 -17.02 -9.76 -8.74
N VAL A 97 -16.90 -11.06 -9.02
CA VAL A 97 -17.16 -12.13 -8.06
C VAL A 97 -15.98 -12.31 -7.12
N LEU A 98 -14.75 -12.22 -7.64
CA LEU A 98 -13.53 -12.44 -6.87
C LEU A 98 -13.16 -11.29 -5.93
N VAL A 99 -13.60 -10.06 -6.22
CA VAL A 99 -13.20 -8.85 -5.47
C VAL A 99 -14.41 -7.97 -5.14
N TYR A 100 -15.14 -7.46 -6.14
CA TYR A 100 -16.05 -6.33 -5.93
C TYR A 100 -17.26 -6.66 -5.05
N GLU A 101 -17.82 -7.87 -5.16
CA GLU A 101 -18.94 -8.31 -4.34
C GLU A 101 -18.59 -8.37 -2.84
N HIS A 102 -17.30 -8.53 -2.49
CA HIS A 102 -16.82 -8.46 -1.10
C HIS A 102 -16.73 -7.02 -0.57
N CYS A 103 -16.78 -6.00 -1.44
CA CYS A 103 -16.75 -4.59 -1.07
C CYS A 103 -18.14 -3.99 -0.87
N LEU A 104 -19.20 -4.68 -1.31
CA LEU A 104 -20.57 -4.21 -1.17
C LEU A 104 -21.05 -4.39 0.28
N PRO A 105 -21.89 -3.47 0.79
CA PRO A 105 -22.45 -3.55 2.14
C PRO A 105 -23.40 -4.74 2.34
#